data_AF-A0A0F6MPU9-F1
#
_entry.id   AF-A0A0F6MPU9-F1
#
_cell.length_a   1.000
_cell.length_b   1.000
_cell.length_c   1.000
_cell.angle_alpha   90.00
_cell.angle_beta   90.00
_cell.angle_gamma   90.00
#
_symmetry.space_group_name_H-M   'P 1'
#
loop_
_entity.id
_entity.type
_entity.pdbx_description
1 polymer ?
#
loop_
_entity_poly.entity_id
_entity_poly.type
_entity_poly.pdbx_seq_one_letter_code
_entity_poly.pdbx_strand_id
1 'polypeptide(L)'
;MASTLVQIRVDEKLKDDVTAVYEQLGLDLSTAVRIFFKRSVAENGIPFNMKLENTKQTLIKKEIPPDILSAMQSMSKSAAIYGVSEMSIEEINNEIDAARKGK
;
A
#
# COMPACT_ATOMS: atom_id res chain seq x y z
N MET A 1 -29.71 -18.75 19.45
CA MET A 1 -28.51 -18.95 18.60
C MET A 1 -27.67 -20.02 19.26
N ALA A 2 -27.33 -21.09 18.54
CA ALA A 2 -26.44 -22.13 19.08
C ALA A 2 -25.04 -21.54 19.32
N SER A 3 -24.48 -21.76 20.51
CA SER A 3 -23.10 -21.37 20.83
C SER A 3 -22.20 -22.58 20.62
N THR A 4 -21.22 -22.47 19.73
CA THR A 4 -20.22 -23.52 19.48
C THR A 4 -18.90 -23.14 20.15
N LEU A 5 -18.25 -24.11 20.77
CA LEU A 5 -16.94 -23.92 21.41
C LEU A 5 -15.82 -23.91 20.36
N VAL A 6 -14.90 -22.95 20.45
CA VAL A 6 -13.66 -22.92 19.67
C VAL A 6 -12.49 -22.99 20.64
N GLN A 7 -11.63 -24.00 20.49
CA GLN A 7 -10.41 -24.17 21.29
C GLN A 7 -9.18 -23.80 20.46
N ILE A 8 -8.35 -22.89 20.98
CA ILE A 8 -7.16 -22.38 20.30
C ILE A 8 -5.95 -22.66 21.20
N ARG A 9 -4.91 -23.28 20.64
CA ARG A 9 -3.62 -23.42 21.32
C ARG A 9 -2.79 -22.17 21.05
N VAL A 10 -2.27 -21.59 22.12
CA VAL A 10 -1.45 -20.38 22.10
C VAL A 10 -0.35 -20.53 23.15
N ASP A 11 0.80 -19.93 22.90
CA ASP A 11 1.86 -19.80 23.89
C ASP A 11 1.40 -18.95 25.08
N GLU A 12 1.83 -19.31 26.28
CA GLU A 12 1.41 -18.63 27.52
C GLU A 12 1.82 -17.16 27.52
N LYS A 13 3.06 -16.85 27.11
CA LYS A 13 3.55 -15.47 27.06
C LYS A 13 2.76 -14.64 26.04
N LEU A 14 2.48 -15.20 24.86
CA LEU A 14 1.69 -14.52 23.85
C LEU A 14 0.26 -14.22 24.34
N LYS A 15 -0.34 -15.14 25.10
CA LYS A 15 -1.67 -14.94 25.69
C LYS A 15 -1.64 -13.79 26.70
N ASP A 16 -0.64 -13.73 27.55
CA ASP A 16 -0.54 -12.68 28.58
C ASP A 16 -0.29 -11.31 27.94
N ASP A 17 0.66 -11.24 26.98
CA ASP A 17 0.97 -10.02 26.24
C ASP A 17 -0.27 -9.47 25.54
N VAL A 18 -1.03 -10.32 24.84
CA VAL A 18 -2.22 -9.87 24.10
C VAL A 18 -3.38 -9.50 25.04
N THR A 19 -3.50 -10.17 26.17
CA THR A 19 -4.52 -9.86 27.19
C THR A 19 -4.29 -8.47 27.77
N ALA A 20 -3.04 -8.14 28.13
CA ALA A 20 -2.69 -6.81 28.63
C ALA A 20 -2.99 -5.69 27.62
N VAL A 21 -2.80 -5.95 26.32
CA VAL A 21 -3.16 -5.00 25.25
C VAL A 21 -4.66 -4.80 25.17
N TYR A 22 -5.44 -5.88 25.17
CA TYR A 22 -6.90 -5.78 25.06
C TYR A 22 -7.56 -5.17 26.30
N GLU A 23 -7.03 -5.44 27.50
CA GLU A 23 -7.51 -4.81 28.74
C GLU A 23 -7.32 -3.30 28.73
N GLN A 24 -6.19 -2.80 28.21
CA GLN A 24 -5.97 -1.36 28.02
C GLN A 24 -6.98 -0.74 27.04
N LEU A 25 -7.52 -1.53 26.12
CA LEU A 25 -8.59 -1.14 25.20
C LEU A 25 -9.99 -1.36 25.77
N GLY A 26 -10.12 -1.90 26.99
CA GLY A 26 -11.41 -2.23 27.61
C GLY A 26 -12.10 -3.43 26.97
N LEU A 27 -11.34 -4.36 26.39
CA LEU A 27 -11.83 -5.53 25.66
C LEU A 27 -11.34 -6.82 26.31
N ASP A 28 -12.20 -7.82 26.38
CA ASP A 28 -11.79 -9.19 26.73
C ASP A 28 -11.29 -9.95 25.49
N LEU A 29 -10.44 -10.95 25.72
CA LEU A 29 -9.85 -11.77 24.66
C LEU A 29 -10.91 -12.46 23.79
N SER A 30 -12.02 -12.92 24.37
CA SER A 30 -13.07 -13.62 23.62
C SER A 30 -13.84 -12.67 22.71
N THR A 31 -14.06 -11.42 23.14
CA THR A 31 -14.64 -10.36 22.32
C THR A 31 -13.70 -9.98 21.18
N ALA A 32 -12.41 -9.84 21.44
CA ALA A 32 -11.42 -9.55 20.39
C ALA A 32 -11.42 -10.64 19.29
N VAL A 33 -11.40 -11.92 19.68
CA VAL A 33 -11.48 -13.05 18.75
C VAL A 33 -12.80 -13.06 17.97
N ARG A 34 -13.92 -12.71 18.62
CA ARG A 34 -15.22 -12.61 17.94
C ARG A 34 -15.25 -11.48 16.91
N ILE A 35 -14.65 -10.34 17.21
CA ILE A 35 -14.51 -9.22 16.27
C ILE A 35 -13.67 -9.66 15.07
N PHE A 36 -12.55 -10.35 15.31
CA PHE A 36 -11.71 -10.90 14.24
C PHE A 36 -12.52 -11.79 13.29
N PHE A 37 -13.27 -12.78 13.80
CA PHE A 37 -14.07 -13.65 12.95
C PHE A 37 -15.16 -12.91 12.17
N LYS A 38 -15.85 -11.96 12.80
CA LYS A 38 -16.85 -11.13 12.09
C LYS A 38 -16.22 -10.32 10.97
N ARG A 39 -15.04 -9.76 11.20
CA ARG A 39 -14.32 -9.00 10.17
C ARG A 39 -13.83 -9.91 9.04
N SER A 40 -13.33 -11.11 9.36
CA SER A 40 -12.95 -12.10 8.35
C SER A 40 -14.11 -12.46 7.43
N VAL A 41 -15.31 -12.66 7.99
CA VAL A 41 -16.52 -12.93 7.19
C VAL A 41 -16.89 -11.73 6.33
N ALA A 42 -16.85 -10.52 6.89
CA ALA A 42 -17.19 -9.30 6.16
C ALA A 42 -16.23 -9.01 4.98
N GLU A 43 -14.95 -9.33 5.14
CA GLU A 43 -13.93 -9.14 4.08
C GLU A 43 -13.77 -10.35 3.16
N ASN A 44 -14.43 -11.48 3.48
CA ASN A 44 -14.20 -12.77 2.82
C ASN A 44 -12.69 -13.12 2.75
N GLY A 45 -12.00 -12.94 3.89
CA GLY A 45 -10.55 -13.02 3.94
C GLY A 45 -9.99 -12.86 5.35
N ILE A 46 -8.68 -12.68 5.44
CA ILE A 46 -7.99 -12.43 6.70
C ILE A 46 -7.88 -10.91 6.91
N PRO A 47 -8.36 -10.38 8.05
CA PRO A 47 -8.52 -8.94 8.28
C PRO A 47 -7.22 -8.27 8.73
N PHE A 48 -6.13 -8.57 8.04
CA PHE A 48 -4.84 -7.90 8.14
C PHE A 48 -4.08 -8.04 6.82
N ASN A 49 -3.23 -7.07 6.51
CA ASN A 49 -2.48 -7.06 5.26
C ASN A 49 -1.43 -8.20 5.28
N MET A 50 -1.64 -9.24 4.50
CA MET A 50 -0.74 -10.41 4.39
C MET A 50 0.41 -10.18 3.41
N LYS A 51 1.03 -8.99 3.42
CA LYS A 51 2.18 -8.69 2.57
C LYS A 51 3.44 -8.74 3.41
N LEU A 52 4.43 -9.51 2.93
CA LEU A 52 5.81 -9.29 3.33
C LEU A 52 6.19 -7.93 2.73
N GLU A 53 6.10 -6.88 3.53
CA GLU A 53 6.61 -5.56 3.17
C GLU A 53 8.10 -5.73 2.88
N ASN A 54 8.46 -5.86 1.60
CA ASN A 54 9.82 -5.56 1.17
C ASN A 54 10.01 -4.10 1.52
N THR A 55 10.62 -3.83 2.68
CA THR A 55 10.72 -2.50 3.33
C THR A 55 11.18 -1.41 2.36
N LYS A 56 11.88 -1.78 1.28
CA LYS A 56 12.33 -0.90 0.21
C LYS A 56 11.21 -0.36 -0.70
N GLN A 57 10.18 -1.15 -1.02
CA GLN A 57 9.14 -0.73 -1.99
C GLN A 57 8.12 0.25 -1.38
N THR A 58 7.85 0.12 -0.08
CA THR A 58 6.91 1.01 0.63
C THR A 58 7.51 2.40 0.88
N LEU A 59 8.83 2.52 1.02
CA LEU A 59 9.50 3.82 1.08
C LEU A 59 9.31 4.61 -0.22
N ILE A 60 9.57 3.97 -1.38
CA ILE A 60 9.43 4.63 -2.70
C ILE A 60 7.98 5.09 -2.95
N LYS A 61 6.98 4.30 -2.57
CA LYS A 61 5.56 4.66 -2.74
C LYS A 61 5.07 5.74 -1.76
N LYS A 62 5.70 5.89 -0.61
CA LYS A 62 5.33 6.92 0.38
C LYS A 62 5.93 8.29 0.03
N GLU A 63 7.07 8.29 -0.65
CA GLU A 63 7.79 9.50 -1.06
C GLU A 63 7.29 10.11 -2.38
N ILE A 64 6.63 9.33 -3.23
CA ILE A 64 6.08 9.81 -4.50
C ILE A 64 4.57 10.00 -4.33
N PRO A 65 4.06 11.25 -4.23
CA PRO A 65 2.63 11.52 -4.23
C PRO A 65 1.95 10.88 -5.45
N PRO A 66 0.74 10.31 -5.29
CA PRO A 66 0.02 9.63 -6.39
C PRO A 66 -0.25 10.54 -7.59
N ASP A 67 -0.27 11.86 -7.35
CA ASP A 67 -0.46 12.88 -8.37
C ASP A 67 0.74 12.96 -9.34
N ILE A 68 1.96 12.77 -8.83
CA ILE A 68 3.18 12.79 -9.65
C ILE A 68 3.23 11.58 -10.60
N LEU A 69 2.86 10.39 -10.13
CA LEU A 69 2.86 9.19 -10.99
C LEU A 69 1.87 9.34 -12.15
N SER A 70 0.69 9.88 -11.86
CA SER A 70 -0.35 10.14 -12.86
C SER A 70 0.12 11.18 -13.88
N ALA A 71 0.77 12.26 -13.42
CA ALA A 71 1.37 13.26 -14.28
C ALA A 71 2.51 12.69 -15.16
N MET A 72 3.38 11.84 -14.61
CA MET A 72 4.44 11.18 -15.39
C MET A 72 3.87 10.25 -16.46
N GLN A 73 2.81 9.51 -16.14
CA GLN A 73 2.14 8.64 -17.11
C GLN A 73 1.44 9.43 -18.22
N SER A 74 0.80 10.55 -17.92
CA SER A 74 0.19 11.40 -18.94
C SER A 74 1.25 12.06 -19.83
N MET A 75 2.35 12.55 -19.25
CA MET A 75 3.49 13.09 -19.99
C MET A 75 4.09 12.05 -20.95
N SER A 76 4.29 10.82 -20.48
CA SER A 76 4.79 9.71 -21.31
C SER A 76 3.82 9.35 -22.44
N LYS A 77 2.51 9.30 -22.17
CA LYS A 77 1.49 9.06 -23.21
C LYS A 77 1.45 10.17 -24.25
N SER A 78 1.51 11.44 -23.84
CA SER A 78 1.58 12.55 -24.78
C SER A 78 2.85 12.51 -25.62
N ALA A 79 4.00 12.19 -25.02
CA ALA A 79 5.25 12.05 -25.76
C ALA A 79 5.14 10.99 -26.88
N ALA A 80 4.44 9.88 -26.60
CA ALA A 80 4.23 8.83 -27.59
C ALA A 80 3.27 9.27 -28.71
N ILE A 81 2.22 10.02 -28.36
CA ILE A 81 1.26 10.57 -29.34
C ILE A 81 1.94 11.59 -30.26
N TYR A 82 2.78 12.47 -29.72
CA TYR A 82 3.49 13.49 -30.48
C TYR A 82 4.78 12.99 -31.13
N GLY A 83 5.10 11.70 -30.99
CA GLY A 83 6.28 11.09 -31.62
C GLY A 83 7.62 11.54 -31.04
N VAL A 84 7.63 12.21 -29.88
CA VAL A 84 8.83 12.74 -29.22
C VAL A 84 9.41 11.78 -28.17
N SER A 85 8.77 10.62 -27.95
CA SER A 85 9.25 9.60 -26.99
C SER A 85 10.63 9.02 -27.31
N GLU A 86 10.99 8.97 -28.60
CA GLU A 86 12.22 8.34 -29.09
C GLU A 86 13.28 9.38 -29.52
N MET A 87 13.04 10.67 -29.23
CA MET A 87 13.97 11.73 -29.64
C MET A 87 15.31 11.58 -28.89
N SER A 88 16.40 11.58 -29.62
CA SER A 88 17.73 11.48 -29.03
C SER A 88 18.08 12.75 -28.25
N ILE A 89 18.98 12.63 -27.26
CA ILE A 89 19.49 13.79 -26.48
C ILE A 89 20.11 14.86 -27.39
N GLU A 90 20.70 14.44 -28.51
CA GLU A 90 21.31 15.31 -29.50
C GLU A 90 20.25 16.14 -30.24
N GLU A 91 19.14 15.52 -30.67
CA GLU A 91 18.01 16.19 -31.30
C GLU A 91 17.31 17.16 -30.33
N ILE A 92 17.15 16.77 -29.07
CA ILE A 92 16.57 17.64 -28.03
C ILE A 92 17.41 18.90 -27.84
N ASN A 93 18.74 18.76 -27.74
CA ASN A 93 19.63 19.92 -27.55
C ASN A 93 19.60 20.85 -28.77
N ASN A 94 19.58 20.29 -29.98
CA ASN A 94 19.48 21.07 -31.21
C ASN A 94 18.17 21.88 -31.28
N GLU A 95 17.03 21.31 -30.83
CA GLU A 95 15.75 22.01 -30.80
C GLU A 95 15.71 23.12 -29.73
N ILE A 96 16.26 22.87 -28.53
CA ILE A 96 16.40 23.88 -27.47
C ILE A 96 17.24 25.07 -27.95
N ASP A 97 18.35 24.80 -28.63
CA ASP A 97 19.24 25.84 -29.15
C ASP A 97 18.59 26.63 -30.30
N ALA A 98 17.83 25.96 -31.18
CA ALA A 98 17.07 26.63 -32.24
C ALA A 98 15.97 27.54 -31.66
N ALA A 99 15.23 27.09 -30.65
CA ALA A 99 14.18 27.88 -29.98
C ALA A 99 14.76 29.08 -29.23
N ARG A 100 15.95 28.95 -28.63
CA ARG A 100 16.65 30.05 -27.94
C ARG A 100 17.25 31.08 -28.89
N LYS A 101 17.65 30.68 -30.10
CA LYS A 101 18.15 31.59 -31.15
C LYS A 101 17.05 32.40 -31.83
N GLY A 102 15.80 31.95 -31.75
CA GLY A 102 14.63 32.64 -32.31
C GLY A 102 14.02 33.72 -31.39
N LYS A 103 14.71 34.09 -30.31
CA LYS A 103 14.27 35.11 -29.34
C LYS A 103 15.23 36.29 -29.28
#